data_AF-A0A2G8KFY3-F1
#
_entry.id   AF-A0A2G8KFY3-F1
#
_cell.length_a   1.000
_cell.length_b   1.000
_cell.length_c   1.000
_cell.angle_alpha   90.00
_cell.angle_beta   90.00
_cell.angle_gamma   90.00
#
_symmetry.space_group_name_H-M   'P 1'
#
loop_
_entity.id
_entity.type
_entity.pdbx_description
1 polymer ?
#
loop_
_entity_poly.entity_id
_entity_poly.type
_entity_poly.pdbx_seq_one_letter_code
_entity_poly.pdbx_strand_id
1 'polypeptide(L)'
;MRDENVKMSEAHENDHSLLDKVAFEALSGYRQKIVWKKEQLRKLFGEEFYNQYIRVGILVEDDVLDCDAGRAAEFHAQYIVERTDEGQKFAILCILEQEDNMQNLVEIVTKLVSNNVEIHQYDSRLLQRSTLQILEFASKKKIPITCLNLKQSYKKCEESNIVLHSGLTLTYLSTLENMQIEMEKDGERQEPKSLSEEEIKAIFKYVIRSRTFKKLSFQGCLLPITLSSDSIPAEMQFRDIKVFWNDYGYSLNLQSGVWESLKEKQVQKIAVSVHMVTFNDD
;
A
#
# COMPACT_ATOMS: atom_id res chain seq x y z
N MET A 1 13.46 15.59 25.79
CA MET A 1 14.36 14.45 26.02
C MET A 1 14.22 13.53 24.83
N ARG A 2 15.33 13.19 24.15
CA ARG A 2 15.32 12.20 23.05
C ARG A 2 15.50 10.82 23.69
N ASP A 3 14.51 9.96 23.51
CA ASP A 3 14.47 8.61 24.10
C ASP A 3 15.62 7.76 23.56
N GLU A 4 16.42 7.18 24.46
CA GLU A 4 17.56 6.31 24.10
C GLU A 4 17.11 5.07 23.32
N ASN A 5 15.85 4.66 23.48
CA ASN A 5 15.21 3.59 22.72
C ASN A 5 15.08 3.89 21.22
N VAL A 6 14.93 5.17 20.83
CA VAL A 6 14.84 5.58 19.41
C VAL A 6 16.21 5.45 18.73
N LYS A 7 17.29 5.78 19.45
CA LYS A 7 18.67 5.63 18.93
C LYS A 7 19.07 4.17 18.74
N MET A 8 18.63 3.27 19.62
CA MET A 8 18.90 1.84 19.49
C MET A 8 18.16 1.25 18.27
N SER A 9 16.89 1.61 18.06
CA SER A 9 16.14 1.18 16.86
C SER A 9 16.82 1.63 15.55
N GLU A 10 17.30 2.88 15.48
CA GLU A 10 18.01 3.42 14.32
C GLU A 10 19.38 2.77 14.06
N ALA A 11 20.11 2.37 15.12
CA ALA A 11 21.40 1.70 14.99
C ALA A 11 21.27 0.28 14.43
N HIS A 12 20.24 -0.45 14.85
CA HIS A 12 19.99 -1.82 14.40
C HIS A 12 19.30 -1.90 13.03
N GLU A 13 18.54 -0.87 12.63
CA GLU A 13 17.98 -0.73 11.27
C GLU A 13 19.05 -0.51 10.18
N ASN A 14 20.23 0.00 10.55
CA ASN A 14 21.30 0.31 9.60
C ASN A 14 22.28 -0.86 9.36
N ASP A 15 22.18 -1.97 10.12
CA ASP A 15 23.08 -3.12 10.02
C ASP A 15 22.34 -4.46 9.83
N HIS A 16 21.43 -4.48 8.85
CA HIS A 16 20.74 -5.70 8.40
C HIS A 16 21.50 -6.48 7.32
N SER A 17 22.68 -6.01 6.92
CA SER A 17 23.47 -6.55 5.81
C SER A 17 23.74 -8.06 5.92
N LEU A 18 23.95 -8.55 7.15
CA LEU A 18 24.17 -9.97 7.43
C LEU A 18 22.90 -10.80 7.31
N LEU A 19 21.76 -10.29 7.79
CA LEU A 19 20.48 -10.96 7.66
C LEU A 19 20.07 -11.05 6.19
N ASP A 20 20.23 -9.96 5.44
CA ASP A 20 19.94 -9.89 4.01
C ASP A 20 20.78 -10.91 3.24
N LYS A 21 22.08 -11.01 3.57
CA LYS A 21 22.98 -12.01 2.98
C LYS A 21 22.57 -13.45 3.30
N VAL A 22 22.23 -13.75 4.55
CA VAL A 22 21.83 -15.10 4.98
C VAL A 22 20.51 -15.51 4.34
N ALA A 23 19.54 -14.60 4.33
CA ALA A 23 18.26 -14.80 3.66
C ALA A 23 18.48 -15.02 2.16
N PHE A 24 19.35 -14.23 1.54
CA PHE A 24 19.69 -14.38 0.13
C PHE A 24 20.32 -15.74 -0.18
N GLU A 25 21.40 -16.15 0.50
CA GLU A 25 22.07 -17.44 0.27
C GLU A 25 21.10 -18.63 0.46
N ALA A 26 20.21 -18.52 1.44
CA ALA A 26 19.17 -19.50 1.70
C ALA A 26 18.07 -19.55 0.62
N LEU A 27 17.72 -18.42 0.00
CA LEU A 27 16.62 -18.31 -0.97
C LEU A 27 17.07 -18.44 -2.43
N SER A 28 18.35 -18.21 -2.71
CA SER A 28 18.97 -18.19 -4.05
C SER A 28 19.55 -19.54 -4.50
N GLY A 29 19.77 -20.48 -3.57
CA GLY A 29 20.27 -21.81 -3.91
C GLY A 29 19.24 -22.69 -4.63
N TYR A 30 19.71 -23.68 -5.41
CA TYR A 30 18.87 -24.72 -6.02
C TYR A 30 17.99 -25.51 -5.01
N ARG A 31 18.32 -25.43 -3.72
CA ARG A 31 17.48 -25.90 -2.61
C ARG A 31 17.27 -24.74 -1.64
N GLN A 32 16.12 -24.09 -1.75
CA GLN A 32 15.71 -23.02 -0.85
C GLN A 32 15.63 -23.57 0.59
N LYS A 33 16.30 -22.92 1.54
CA LYS A 33 16.36 -23.35 2.94
C LYS A 33 16.10 -22.20 3.89
N ILE A 34 14.83 -21.98 4.21
CA ILE A 34 14.36 -20.95 5.16
C ILE A 34 14.29 -21.44 6.61
N VAL A 35 14.84 -22.62 6.89
CA VAL A 35 14.93 -23.18 8.24
C VAL A 35 16.40 -23.21 8.64
N TRP A 36 16.72 -22.46 9.69
CA TRP A 36 18.06 -22.38 10.24
C TRP A 36 18.09 -22.88 11.68
N LYS A 37 19.21 -23.48 12.07
CA LYS A 37 19.40 -23.83 13.47
C LYS A 37 19.59 -22.54 14.26
N LYS A 38 18.82 -22.39 15.35
CA LYS A 38 18.91 -21.27 16.31
C LYS A 38 20.34 -20.91 16.67
N GLU A 39 21.17 -21.90 16.99
CA GLU A 39 22.56 -21.66 17.38
C GLU A 39 23.43 -21.09 16.25
N GLN A 40 23.15 -21.44 14.99
CA GLN A 40 23.87 -20.89 13.85
C GLN A 40 23.55 -19.41 13.66
N LEU A 41 22.27 -19.03 13.72
CA LEU A 41 21.86 -17.63 13.58
C LEU A 41 22.33 -16.77 14.76
N ARG A 42 22.27 -17.27 16.00
CA ARG A 42 22.81 -16.56 17.17
C ARG A 42 24.32 -16.33 17.07
N LYS A 43 25.07 -17.30 16.53
CA LYS A 43 26.51 -17.14 16.30
C LYS A 43 26.83 -16.16 15.18
N LEU A 44 25.95 -16.05 14.18
CA LEU A 44 26.17 -15.22 13.00
C LEU A 44 25.79 -13.75 13.23
N PHE A 45 24.66 -13.51 13.88
CA PHE A 45 24.14 -12.15 14.12
C PHE A 45 24.56 -11.59 15.48
N GLY A 46 24.97 -12.46 16.41
CA GLY A 46 25.06 -12.11 17.82
C GLY A 46 23.70 -12.24 18.52
N GLU A 47 23.74 -12.45 19.83
CA GLU A 47 22.55 -12.75 20.63
C GLU A 47 21.55 -11.58 20.68
N GLU A 48 22.06 -10.35 20.73
CA GLU A 48 21.26 -9.13 20.79
C GLU A 48 20.43 -8.92 19.52
N PHE A 49 21.06 -8.98 18.34
CA PHE A 49 20.39 -8.87 17.04
C PHE A 49 19.43 -10.03 16.79
N TYR A 50 19.82 -11.26 17.13
CA TYR A 50 18.93 -12.41 17.02
C TYR A 50 17.64 -12.22 17.82
N ASN A 51 17.75 -11.79 19.09
CA ASN A 51 16.60 -11.53 19.94
C ASN A 51 15.75 -10.37 19.42
N GLN A 52 16.39 -9.34 18.86
CA GLN A 52 15.68 -8.24 18.22
C GLN A 52 14.89 -8.71 17.01
N TYR A 53 15.48 -9.52 16.13
CA TYR A 53 14.79 -10.06 14.95
C TYR A 53 13.62 -10.97 15.31
N ILE A 54 13.71 -11.72 16.40
CA ILE A 54 12.55 -12.44 16.96
C ILE A 54 11.49 -11.44 17.45
N ARG A 55 11.90 -10.42 18.22
CA ARG A 55 11.00 -9.42 18.80
C ARG A 55 10.25 -8.60 17.75
N VAL A 56 10.89 -8.28 16.64
CA VAL A 56 10.27 -7.54 15.52
C VAL A 56 9.55 -8.45 14.52
N GLY A 57 9.51 -9.77 14.77
CA GLY A 57 8.78 -10.73 13.95
C GLY A 57 9.47 -11.14 12.64
N ILE A 58 10.74 -10.79 12.45
CA ILE A 58 11.56 -11.19 11.30
C ILE A 58 11.91 -12.67 11.37
N LEU A 59 12.34 -13.13 12.56
CA LEU A 59 12.60 -14.53 12.84
C LEU A 59 11.42 -15.09 13.65
N VAL A 60 11.06 -16.35 13.39
CA VAL A 60 10.06 -17.09 14.18
C VAL A 60 10.75 -18.36 14.62
N GLU A 61 10.78 -18.59 15.93
CA GLU A 61 11.18 -19.89 16.49
C GLU A 61 10.00 -20.84 16.38
N ASP A 62 10.22 -21.97 15.70
CA ASP A 62 9.23 -23.02 15.52
C ASP A 62 9.90 -24.38 15.75
N ASP A 63 9.17 -25.28 16.40
CA ASP A 63 9.64 -26.64 16.69
C ASP A 63 9.42 -27.51 15.44
N VAL A 64 10.39 -27.53 14.54
CA VAL A 64 10.31 -28.34 13.31
C VAL A 64 10.36 -29.82 13.66
N LEU A 65 9.22 -30.51 13.53
CA LEU A 65 9.18 -31.97 13.44
C LEU A 65 10.00 -32.41 12.23
N ASP A 66 10.95 -33.31 12.45
CA ASP A 66 11.94 -33.78 11.47
C ASP A 66 11.23 -34.38 10.25
N CYS A 67 11.05 -33.59 9.20
CA CYS A 67 10.42 -34.01 7.95
C CYS A 67 11.49 -34.19 6.88
N ASP A 68 11.65 -35.42 6.38
CA ASP A 68 12.57 -35.78 5.29
C ASP A 68 12.49 -34.83 4.09
N ALA A 69 13.66 -34.46 3.57
CA ALA A 69 13.91 -33.41 2.58
C ALA A 69 13.14 -33.53 1.23
N GLY A 70 12.47 -34.66 0.98
CA GLY A 70 11.66 -34.89 -0.21
C GLY A 70 10.23 -34.34 -0.11
N ARG A 71 9.63 -34.25 1.08
CA ARG A 71 8.28 -33.67 1.29
C ARG A 71 8.33 -32.18 1.65
N ALA A 72 9.51 -31.68 2.01
CA ALA A 72 9.73 -30.28 2.34
C ALA A 72 9.41 -29.36 1.16
N ALA A 73 9.66 -29.76 -0.10
CA ALA A 73 9.40 -28.91 -1.28
C ALA A 73 7.90 -28.70 -1.58
N GLU A 74 7.08 -29.75 -1.45
CA GLU A 74 5.62 -29.65 -1.60
C GLU A 74 4.99 -28.89 -0.43
N PHE A 75 5.46 -29.13 0.79
CA PHE A 75 5.10 -28.27 1.91
C PHE A 75 5.60 -26.83 1.68
N HIS A 76 6.76 -26.57 1.10
CA HIS A 76 7.32 -25.21 0.94
C HIS A 76 6.60 -24.36 -0.10
N ALA A 77 6.16 -24.94 -1.22
CA ALA A 77 5.33 -24.20 -2.18
C ALA A 77 3.96 -23.84 -1.56
N GLN A 78 3.43 -24.72 -0.70
CA GLN A 78 2.20 -24.48 0.06
C GLN A 78 2.42 -23.53 1.25
N TYR A 79 3.60 -23.59 1.90
CA TYR A 79 3.99 -22.83 3.10
C TYR A 79 4.40 -21.38 2.79
N ILE A 80 4.92 -21.11 1.59
CA ILE A 80 5.15 -19.74 1.09
C ILE A 80 3.82 -19.04 0.79
N VAL A 81 2.81 -19.80 0.35
CA VAL A 81 1.44 -19.32 0.13
C VAL A 81 0.70 -19.10 1.45
N GLU A 82 1.12 -19.77 2.53
CA GLU A 82 0.46 -19.74 3.85
C GLU A 82 1.05 -18.72 4.86
N ARG A 83 2.16 -18.02 4.54
CA ARG A 83 2.64 -16.89 5.37
C ARG A 83 1.90 -15.58 5.06
N THR A 84 1.74 -14.76 6.09
CA THR A 84 1.08 -13.44 6.06
C THR A 84 1.62 -12.58 4.91
N ASP A 85 0.74 -11.72 4.35
CA ASP A 85 1.03 -10.77 3.26
C ASP A 85 2.36 -10.01 3.44
N GLU A 86 2.74 -9.76 4.69
CA GLU A 86 3.97 -9.07 5.10
C GLU A 86 5.26 -9.85 4.77
N GLY A 87 5.28 -11.16 5.03
CA GLY A 87 6.45 -12.01 4.78
C GLY A 87 6.74 -12.17 3.28
N GLN A 88 5.69 -12.18 2.46
CA GLN A 88 5.81 -12.19 1.00
C GLN A 88 6.36 -10.87 0.46
N LYS A 89 5.82 -9.73 0.92
CA LYS A 89 6.32 -8.39 0.56
C LYS A 89 7.81 -8.21 0.88
N PHE A 90 8.26 -8.73 2.02
CA PHE A 90 9.67 -8.71 2.40
C PHE A 90 10.54 -9.59 1.49
N ALA A 91 10.14 -10.84 1.23
CA ALA A 91 10.87 -11.73 0.33
C ALA A 91 11.01 -11.13 -1.08
N ILE A 92 9.98 -10.46 -1.58
CA ILE A 92 9.98 -9.82 -2.90
C ILE A 92 10.92 -8.61 -2.92
N LEU A 93 11.03 -7.84 -1.83
CA LEU A 93 12.01 -6.76 -1.72
C LEU A 93 13.45 -7.27 -1.84
N CYS A 94 13.80 -8.33 -1.11
CA CYS A 94 15.14 -8.92 -1.18
C CYS A 94 15.50 -9.37 -2.59
N ILE A 95 14.51 -9.82 -3.38
CA ILE A 95 14.72 -10.22 -4.78
C ILE A 95 14.80 -8.98 -5.69
N LEU A 96 14.00 -7.93 -5.46
CA LEU A 96 14.04 -6.67 -6.22
C LEU A 96 15.38 -5.93 -6.10
N GLU A 97 16.07 -6.08 -4.98
CA GLU A 97 17.37 -5.46 -4.72
C GLU A 97 18.54 -6.17 -5.43
N GLN A 98 18.30 -7.31 -6.11
CA GLN A 98 19.35 -8.05 -6.83
C GLN A 98 18.96 -8.33 -8.30
N GLU A 99 19.71 -7.71 -9.23
CA GLU A 99 19.40 -7.56 -10.68
C GLU A 99 19.36 -8.85 -11.54
N ASP A 100 19.50 -10.06 -11.00
CA ASP A 100 19.89 -11.23 -11.81
C ASP A 100 18.73 -12.16 -12.27
N ASN A 101 17.46 -11.90 -11.89
CA ASN A 101 16.30 -12.62 -12.46
C ASN A 101 15.02 -11.77 -12.60
N MET A 102 15.06 -10.83 -13.55
CA MET A 102 14.04 -9.81 -13.75
C MET A 102 12.70 -10.33 -14.31
N GLN A 103 12.67 -11.48 -14.98
CA GLN A 103 11.45 -11.95 -15.66
C GLN A 103 10.44 -12.54 -14.68
N ASN A 104 10.89 -13.43 -13.78
CA ASN A 104 10.03 -14.00 -12.74
C ASN A 104 9.53 -12.92 -11.76
N LEU A 105 10.37 -11.91 -11.50
CA LEU A 105 10.01 -10.75 -10.69
C LEU A 105 8.86 -9.94 -11.29
N VAL A 106 8.87 -9.70 -12.60
CA VAL A 106 7.81 -8.95 -13.28
C VAL A 106 6.47 -9.67 -13.13
N GLU A 107 6.43 -11.00 -13.27
CA GLU A 107 5.20 -11.77 -13.11
C GLU A 107 4.67 -11.72 -11.67
N ILE A 108 5.55 -11.91 -10.69
CA ILE A 108 5.20 -11.84 -9.26
C ILE A 108 4.67 -10.45 -8.91
N VAL A 109 5.41 -9.39 -9.26
CA VAL A 109 4.99 -8.01 -9.00
C VAL A 109 3.68 -7.70 -9.70
N THR A 110 3.51 -8.12 -10.96
CA THR A 110 2.25 -7.93 -11.71
C THR A 110 1.08 -8.54 -10.96
N LYS A 111 1.22 -9.76 -10.43
CA LYS A 111 0.17 -10.41 -9.66
C LYS A 111 -0.16 -9.65 -8.37
N LEU A 112 0.85 -9.15 -7.65
CA LEU A 112 0.64 -8.37 -6.42
C LEU A 112 -0.11 -7.07 -6.69
N VAL A 113 0.38 -6.27 -7.65
CA VAL A 113 -0.19 -4.93 -7.92
C VAL A 113 -1.48 -4.98 -8.75
N SER A 114 -1.83 -6.15 -9.28
CA SER A 114 -3.14 -6.39 -9.87
C SER A 114 -4.25 -6.44 -8.81
N ASN A 115 -3.91 -6.80 -7.57
CA ASN A 115 -4.81 -6.79 -6.42
C ASN A 115 -4.75 -5.44 -5.69
N ASN A 116 -5.56 -5.29 -4.63
CA ASN A 116 -5.49 -4.12 -3.76
C ASN A 116 -4.20 -4.16 -2.92
N VAL A 117 -3.29 -3.23 -3.16
CA VAL A 117 -2.06 -3.08 -2.37
C VAL A 117 -2.36 -2.16 -1.20
N GLU A 118 -2.11 -2.63 0.02
CA GLU A 118 -2.40 -1.88 1.24
C GLU A 118 -1.10 -1.46 1.95
N ILE A 119 -1.11 -0.23 2.47
CA ILE A 119 -0.09 0.32 3.35
C ILE A 119 -0.81 0.79 4.63
N HIS A 120 -0.63 0.06 5.72
CA HIS A 120 -1.25 0.35 7.01
C HIS A 120 -0.36 1.23 7.89
N GLN A 121 -0.94 2.09 8.74
CA GLN A 121 -0.16 2.89 9.69
C GLN A 121 0.63 2.06 10.72
N TYR A 122 0.14 0.86 11.01
CA TYR A 122 0.72 -0.07 11.98
C TYR A 122 1.71 -1.04 11.32
N ASP A 123 1.83 -1.03 9.99
CA ASP A 123 2.88 -1.74 9.29
C ASP A 123 4.23 -1.23 9.80
N SER A 124 5.20 -2.13 9.97
CA SER A 124 6.57 -1.71 10.27
C SER A 124 7.08 -0.76 9.18
N ARG A 125 7.94 0.19 9.56
CA ARG A 125 8.55 1.10 8.58
C ARG A 125 9.24 0.34 7.45
N LEU A 126 9.83 -0.83 7.76
CA LEU A 126 10.42 -1.73 6.78
C LEU A 126 9.40 -2.29 5.77
N LEU A 127 8.25 -2.75 6.26
CA LEU A 127 7.16 -3.28 5.41
C LEU A 127 6.54 -2.20 4.51
N GLN A 128 6.38 -0.99 5.04
CA GLN A 128 5.94 0.13 4.22
C GLN A 128 6.99 0.46 3.15
N ARG A 129 8.28 0.49 3.51
CA ARG A 129 9.38 0.73 2.57
C ARG A 129 9.42 -0.33 1.46
N SER A 130 9.30 -1.61 1.80
CA SER A 130 9.26 -2.70 0.80
C SER A 130 8.08 -2.56 -0.15
N THR A 131 6.90 -2.24 0.39
CA THR A 131 5.69 -2.01 -0.41
C THR A 131 5.87 -0.83 -1.37
N LEU A 132 6.47 0.28 -0.91
CA LEU A 132 6.79 1.42 -1.77
C LEU A 132 7.77 1.04 -2.89
N GLN A 133 8.81 0.27 -2.60
CA GLN A 133 9.77 -0.19 -3.62
C GLN A 133 9.12 -1.09 -4.67
N ILE A 134 8.19 -1.97 -4.27
CA ILE A 134 7.39 -2.80 -5.21
C ILE A 134 6.55 -1.90 -6.13
N LEU A 135 5.86 -0.90 -5.58
CA LEU A 135 5.04 0.05 -6.35
C LEU A 135 5.89 0.87 -7.32
N GLU A 136 7.05 1.35 -6.88
CA GLU A 136 7.99 2.08 -7.74
C GLU A 136 8.52 1.21 -8.87
N PHE A 137 8.87 -0.05 -8.58
CA PHE A 137 9.29 -1.00 -9.60
C PHE A 137 8.19 -1.23 -10.64
N ALA A 138 6.96 -1.53 -10.18
CA ALA A 138 5.81 -1.69 -11.06
C ALA A 138 5.62 -0.47 -11.96
N SER A 139 5.71 0.73 -11.38
CA SER A 139 5.60 1.97 -12.13
C SER A 139 6.70 2.17 -13.17
N LYS A 140 7.96 1.89 -12.81
CA LYS A 140 9.11 1.97 -13.72
C LYS A 140 8.98 0.97 -14.88
N LYS A 141 8.48 -0.23 -14.60
CA LYS A 141 8.25 -1.30 -15.60
C LYS A 141 6.94 -1.15 -16.38
N LYS A 142 6.20 -0.06 -16.16
CA LYS A 142 4.91 0.21 -16.82
C LYS A 142 3.86 -0.87 -16.56
N ILE A 143 3.96 -1.53 -15.41
CA ILE A 143 2.97 -2.49 -14.92
C ILE A 143 1.81 -1.70 -14.29
N PRO A 144 0.54 -1.95 -14.67
CA PRO A 144 -0.61 -1.30 -14.07
C PRO A 144 -0.70 -1.59 -12.56
N ILE A 145 -0.85 -0.55 -11.75
CA ILE A 145 -1.12 -0.69 -10.32
C ILE A 145 -2.61 -0.46 -10.14
N THR A 146 -3.36 -1.56 -9.96
CA THR A 146 -4.83 -1.54 -9.98
C THR A 146 -5.38 -0.68 -8.86
N CYS A 147 -4.94 -0.88 -7.62
CA CYS A 147 -5.45 -0.11 -6.49
C CYS A 147 -4.41 -0.01 -5.37
N LEU A 148 -4.22 1.19 -4.85
CA LEU A 148 -3.40 1.47 -3.67
C LEU A 148 -4.29 2.02 -2.55
N ASN A 149 -4.30 1.33 -1.40
CA ASN A 149 -5.02 1.75 -0.21
C ASN A 149 -4.06 2.23 0.88
N LEU A 150 -4.15 3.51 1.23
CA LEU A 150 -3.44 4.10 2.35
C LEU A 150 -4.33 3.99 3.59
N LYS A 151 -4.19 2.89 4.34
CA LYS A 151 -4.96 2.59 5.55
C LYS A 151 -4.38 3.28 6.77
N GLN A 152 -4.99 4.40 7.13
CA GLN A 152 -4.59 5.29 8.22
C GLN A 152 -3.15 5.82 8.07
N SER A 153 -2.49 5.54 6.94
CA SER A 153 -1.05 5.76 6.76
C SER A 153 -0.75 7.12 6.15
N TYR A 154 -1.72 7.80 5.52
CA TYR A 154 -1.55 9.16 4.99
C TYR A 154 -1.33 10.16 6.11
N LYS A 155 -0.24 10.93 6.05
CA LYS A 155 0.04 12.03 6.99
C LYS A 155 -0.25 13.40 6.38
N LYS A 156 0.41 13.71 5.25
CA LYS A 156 0.34 15.00 4.54
C LYS A 156 0.87 14.86 3.11
N CYS A 157 0.69 15.89 2.29
CA CYS A 157 1.45 16.05 1.05
C CYS A 157 2.63 17.02 1.26
N GLU A 158 3.77 16.72 0.65
CA GLU A 158 4.98 17.56 0.66
C GLU A 158 5.67 17.45 -0.69
N GLU A 159 6.03 18.60 -1.30
CA GLU A 159 6.69 18.65 -2.61
C GLU A 159 5.99 17.82 -3.71
N SER A 160 4.65 17.81 -3.71
CA SER A 160 3.81 17.01 -4.64
C SER A 160 3.90 15.49 -4.49
N ASN A 161 4.44 15.00 -3.38
CA ASN A 161 4.44 13.59 -2.99
C ASN A 161 3.62 13.39 -1.71
N ILE A 162 3.23 12.15 -1.42
CA ILE A 162 2.50 11.81 -0.19
C ILE A 162 3.51 11.37 0.86
N VAL A 163 3.45 11.96 2.05
CA VAL A 163 4.22 11.55 3.22
C VAL A 163 3.35 10.67 4.10
N LEU A 164 3.88 9.53 4.50
CA LEU A 164 3.22 8.57 5.38
C LEU A 164 3.46 8.92 6.87
N HIS A 165 2.65 8.38 7.77
CA HIS A 165 2.81 8.54 9.22
C HIS A 165 4.18 8.04 9.72
N SER A 166 4.75 7.03 9.07
CA SER A 166 6.11 6.51 9.30
C SER A 166 7.24 7.47 8.88
N GLY A 167 6.92 8.58 8.20
CA GLY A 167 7.88 9.51 7.61
C GLY A 167 8.43 9.09 6.24
N LEU A 168 8.04 7.91 5.73
CA LEU A 168 8.37 7.51 4.36
C LEU A 168 7.55 8.33 3.35
N THR A 169 8.10 8.48 2.14
CA THR A 169 7.47 9.24 1.06
C THR A 169 7.02 8.28 -0.04
N LEU A 170 5.73 8.30 -0.33
CA LEU A 170 5.15 7.71 -1.52
C LEU A 170 5.39 8.65 -2.70
N THR A 171 6.36 8.28 -3.53
CA THR A 171 6.72 8.99 -4.75
C THR A 171 5.71 8.71 -5.86
N TYR A 172 5.80 9.49 -6.93
CA TYR A 172 4.89 9.39 -8.06
C TYR A 172 4.86 8.02 -8.73
N LEU A 173 3.65 7.46 -8.83
CA LEU A 173 3.36 6.20 -9.52
C LEU A 173 2.67 6.45 -10.87
N SER A 174 3.42 6.37 -11.97
CA SER A 174 2.96 6.64 -13.35
C SER A 174 1.89 5.70 -13.92
N THR A 175 1.61 4.58 -13.26
CA THR A 175 0.68 3.53 -13.71
C THR A 175 -0.45 3.25 -12.71
N LEU A 176 -0.59 4.10 -11.69
CA LEU A 176 -1.62 3.96 -10.68
C LEU A 176 -3.00 4.26 -11.25
N GLU A 177 -3.94 3.33 -11.11
CA GLU A 177 -5.31 3.49 -11.60
C GLU A 177 -6.28 3.97 -10.52
N ASN A 178 -6.20 3.43 -9.31
CA ASN A 178 -7.13 3.76 -8.24
C ASN A 178 -6.38 4.00 -6.92
N MET A 179 -6.83 4.97 -6.13
CA MET A 179 -6.31 5.22 -4.78
C MET A 179 -7.44 5.36 -3.77
N GLN A 180 -7.26 4.73 -2.61
CA GLN A 180 -8.09 4.93 -1.44
C GLN A 180 -7.25 5.53 -0.33
N ILE A 181 -7.78 6.57 0.31
CA ILE A 181 -7.23 7.15 1.53
C ILE A 181 -8.24 6.88 2.63
N GLU A 182 -7.88 6.01 3.55
CA GLU A 182 -8.66 5.70 4.72
C GLU A 182 -7.99 6.34 5.93
N MET A 183 -8.73 7.15 6.67
CA MET A 183 -8.29 7.77 7.91
C MET A 183 -8.89 7.02 9.10
N GLU A 184 -8.27 7.19 10.25
CA GLU A 184 -8.68 6.52 11.47
C GLU A 184 -10.08 6.97 11.93
N LYS A 185 -10.94 5.98 12.16
CA LYS A 185 -12.17 6.10 12.94
C LYS A 185 -11.80 5.79 14.38
N ASP A 186 -11.04 6.64 15.06
CA ASP A 186 -10.47 6.23 16.33
C ASP A 186 -11.57 5.95 17.38
N GLY A 187 -11.35 4.90 18.17
CA GLY A 187 -12.33 4.29 19.07
C GLY A 187 -13.07 5.28 19.98
N GLU A 188 -14.39 5.18 19.96
CA GLU A 188 -15.41 5.78 20.86
C GLU A 188 -15.36 7.29 21.20
N ARG A 189 -14.29 8.07 20.97
CA ARG A 189 -14.19 9.44 21.54
C ARG A 189 -13.45 10.51 20.73
N GLN A 190 -13.01 10.28 19.50
CA GLN A 190 -12.39 11.34 18.69
C GLN A 190 -13.19 11.64 17.42
N GLU A 191 -13.35 12.94 17.16
CA GLU A 191 -13.99 13.43 15.95
C GLU A 191 -13.18 12.99 14.72
N PRO A 192 -13.83 12.63 13.60
CA PRO A 192 -13.12 12.21 12.40
C PRO A 192 -12.20 13.32 11.93
N LYS A 193 -10.96 12.97 11.56
CA LYS A 193 -9.99 13.94 11.05
C LYS A 193 -10.56 14.68 9.84
N SER A 194 -10.54 16.00 9.88
CA SER A 194 -10.91 16.83 8.74
C SER A 194 -9.72 17.03 7.80
N LEU A 195 -9.96 16.90 6.50
CA LEU A 195 -9.03 17.30 5.46
C LEU A 195 -9.41 18.70 4.99
N SER A 196 -8.44 19.61 4.96
CA SER A 196 -8.60 20.93 4.38
C SER A 196 -8.68 20.87 2.85
N GLU A 197 -9.21 21.94 2.25
CA GLU A 197 -9.28 22.07 0.79
C GLU A 197 -7.87 22.06 0.14
N GLU A 198 -6.87 22.67 0.78
CA GLU A 198 -5.49 22.66 0.29
C GLU A 198 -4.86 21.26 0.33
N GLU A 199 -5.18 20.45 1.34
CA GLU A 199 -4.74 19.04 1.38
C GLU A 199 -5.38 18.22 0.26
N ILE A 200 -6.67 18.39 0.01
CA ILE A 200 -7.37 17.71 -1.08
C ILE A 200 -6.80 18.13 -2.43
N LYS A 201 -6.55 19.42 -2.62
CA LYS A 201 -5.90 19.97 -3.82
C LYS A 201 -4.50 19.37 -4.03
N ALA A 202 -3.72 19.20 -2.96
CA ALA A 202 -2.41 18.56 -3.04
C ALA A 202 -2.52 17.08 -3.42
N ILE A 203 -3.50 16.35 -2.87
CA ILE A 203 -3.79 14.95 -3.24
C ILE A 203 -4.21 14.86 -4.71
N PHE A 204 -5.08 15.77 -5.18
CA PHE A 204 -5.48 15.84 -6.58
C PHE A 204 -4.27 16.04 -7.50
N LYS A 205 -3.39 17.00 -7.16
CA LYS A 205 -2.13 17.22 -7.89
C LYS A 205 -1.23 15.98 -7.90
N TYR A 206 -1.21 15.19 -6.83
CA TYR A 206 -0.47 13.94 -6.79
C TYR A 206 -1.04 12.91 -7.77
N VAL A 207 -2.36 12.64 -7.71
CA VAL A 207 -2.97 11.53 -8.48
C VAL A 207 -3.05 11.81 -9.98
N ILE A 208 -3.25 13.06 -10.41
CA ILE A 208 -3.37 13.40 -11.84
C ILE A 208 -2.07 13.15 -12.61
N ARG A 209 -0.92 13.15 -11.92
CA ARG A 209 0.38 12.84 -12.55
C ARG A 209 0.32 11.46 -13.21
N SER A 210 -0.49 10.52 -12.70
CA SER A 210 -0.69 9.22 -13.35
C SER A 210 -1.72 9.36 -14.45
N ARG A 211 -1.32 9.12 -15.70
CA ARG A 211 -2.21 9.19 -16.87
C ARG A 211 -3.25 8.07 -16.91
N THR A 212 -3.04 7.00 -16.14
CA THR A 212 -3.97 5.86 -16.05
C THR A 212 -4.93 5.96 -14.88
N PHE A 213 -4.81 6.99 -14.04
CA PHE A 213 -5.67 7.20 -12.88
C PHE A 213 -7.14 7.41 -13.25
N LYS A 214 -8.03 6.76 -12.51
CA LYS A 214 -9.48 6.66 -12.76
C LYS A 214 -10.31 7.01 -11.54
N LYS A 215 -9.90 6.58 -10.33
CA LYS A 215 -10.71 6.72 -9.12
C LYS A 215 -9.90 7.09 -7.89
N LEU A 216 -10.39 8.08 -7.16
CA LEU A 216 -9.96 8.43 -5.80
C LEU A 216 -11.13 8.24 -4.82
N SER A 217 -10.88 7.68 -3.66
CA SER A 217 -11.90 7.60 -2.61
C SER A 217 -11.34 7.91 -1.22
N PHE A 218 -12.15 8.57 -0.42
CA PHE A 218 -11.87 8.95 0.96
C PHE A 218 -12.81 8.21 1.92
N GLN A 219 -12.27 7.78 3.05
CA GLN A 219 -12.99 7.09 4.11
C GLN A 219 -12.42 7.49 5.49
N GLY A 220 -13.27 7.52 6.51
CA GLY A 220 -12.89 7.84 7.89
C GLY A 220 -12.52 9.31 8.13
N CYS A 221 -12.91 10.22 7.24
CA CYS A 221 -12.55 11.64 7.35
C CYS A 221 -13.68 12.59 6.97
N LEU A 222 -13.59 13.83 7.47
CA LEU A 222 -14.45 14.93 7.02
C LEU A 222 -13.79 15.66 5.85
N LEU A 223 -14.55 15.88 4.79
CA LEU A 223 -14.13 16.67 3.63
C LEU A 223 -14.86 18.02 3.62
N PRO A 224 -14.31 19.06 2.98
CA PRO A 224 -15.01 20.32 2.74
C PRO A 224 -16.30 20.04 1.96
N ILE A 225 -17.39 20.68 2.39
CA ILE A 225 -18.72 20.52 1.78
C ILE A 225 -18.73 20.96 0.32
N THR A 226 -17.88 21.93 -0.02
CA THR A 226 -17.67 22.42 -1.38
C THR A 226 -16.19 22.68 -1.60
N LEU A 227 -15.73 22.44 -2.81
CA LEU A 227 -14.38 22.79 -3.26
C LEU A 227 -14.49 23.93 -4.26
N SER A 228 -13.59 24.90 -4.18
CA SER A 228 -13.48 25.96 -5.19
C SER A 228 -13.02 25.38 -6.53
N SER A 229 -13.35 26.08 -7.62
CA SER A 229 -12.86 25.73 -8.97
C SER A 229 -11.34 25.65 -9.03
N ASP A 230 -10.64 26.51 -8.28
CA ASP A 230 -9.18 26.59 -8.26
C ASP A 230 -8.51 25.42 -7.54
N SER A 231 -9.28 24.67 -6.76
CA SER A 231 -8.82 23.47 -6.07
C SER A 231 -8.99 22.20 -6.90
N ILE A 232 -9.80 22.23 -7.96
CA ILE A 232 -10.05 21.10 -8.85
C ILE A 232 -9.25 21.29 -10.16
N PRO A 233 -8.19 20.51 -10.40
CA PRO A 233 -7.45 20.58 -11.65
C PRO A 233 -8.35 20.27 -12.86
N ALA A 234 -8.26 21.09 -13.92
CA ALA A 234 -9.00 20.89 -15.16
C ALA A 234 -8.77 19.50 -15.79
N GLU A 235 -7.58 18.93 -15.59
CA GLU A 235 -7.26 17.57 -16.04
C GLU A 235 -8.18 16.50 -15.41
N MET A 236 -8.63 16.68 -14.17
CA MET A 236 -9.55 15.75 -13.52
C MET A 236 -10.90 15.73 -14.24
N GLN A 237 -11.39 16.91 -14.63
CA GLN A 237 -12.65 17.06 -15.38
C GLN A 237 -12.52 16.47 -16.77
N PHE A 238 -11.42 16.78 -17.48
CA PHE A 238 -11.17 16.27 -18.83
C PHE A 238 -11.11 14.74 -18.87
N ARG A 239 -10.57 14.11 -17.82
CA ARG A 239 -10.41 12.65 -17.72
C ARG A 239 -11.56 11.94 -17.02
N ASP A 240 -12.61 12.66 -16.61
CA ASP A 240 -13.76 12.14 -15.86
C ASP A 240 -13.32 11.29 -14.64
N ILE A 241 -12.36 11.80 -13.87
CA ILE A 241 -11.85 11.09 -12.69
C ILE A 241 -12.94 11.02 -11.62
N LYS A 242 -13.22 9.83 -11.11
CA LYS A 242 -14.27 9.63 -10.11
C LYS A 242 -13.71 9.86 -8.71
N VAL A 243 -14.30 10.77 -7.95
CA VAL A 243 -13.91 11.06 -6.57
C VAL A 243 -15.08 10.77 -5.63
N PHE A 244 -14.85 9.94 -4.61
CA PHE A 244 -15.88 9.47 -3.70
C PHE A 244 -15.57 9.81 -2.24
N TRP A 245 -16.63 10.11 -1.50
CA TRP A 245 -16.63 10.17 -0.04
C TRP A 245 -17.48 9.00 0.47
N ASN A 246 -16.79 7.92 0.86
CA ASN A 246 -17.42 6.63 1.05
C ASN A 246 -18.37 6.58 2.25
N ASP A 247 -18.02 7.21 3.37
CA ASP A 247 -18.81 7.12 4.63
C ASP A 247 -20.24 7.62 4.47
N TYR A 248 -20.47 8.55 3.54
CA TYR A 248 -21.76 9.19 3.34
C TYR A 248 -22.36 8.92 1.95
N GLY A 249 -21.67 8.13 1.12
CA GLY A 249 -22.16 7.77 -0.21
C GLY A 249 -22.28 8.95 -1.17
N TYR A 250 -21.34 9.91 -1.09
CA TYR A 250 -21.28 11.06 -2.00
C TYR A 250 -20.22 10.86 -3.09
N SER A 251 -20.45 11.50 -4.23
CA SER A 251 -19.48 11.68 -5.31
C SER A 251 -19.27 13.16 -5.57
N LEU A 252 -18.02 13.59 -5.78
CA LEU A 252 -17.74 14.98 -6.11
C LEU A 252 -18.13 15.25 -7.56
N ASN A 253 -18.91 16.29 -7.78
CA ASN A 253 -19.08 16.87 -9.10
C ASN A 253 -17.87 17.75 -9.41
N LEU A 254 -17.02 17.34 -10.35
CA LEU A 254 -15.79 18.06 -10.67
C LEU A 254 -16.02 19.41 -11.35
N GLN A 255 -17.22 19.67 -11.90
CA GLN A 255 -17.56 20.95 -12.54
C GLN A 255 -18.02 21.98 -11.51
N SER A 256 -18.88 21.58 -10.58
CA SER A 256 -19.44 22.49 -9.56
C SER A 256 -18.63 22.53 -8.26
N GLY A 257 -17.81 21.51 -8.00
CA GLY A 257 -17.10 21.32 -6.74
C GLY A 257 -17.99 20.88 -5.57
N VAL A 258 -19.22 20.46 -5.83
CA VAL A 258 -20.20 20.04 -4.81
C VAL A 258 -20.29 18.52 -4.72
N TRP A 259 -20.46 18.00 -3.50
CA TRP A 259 -20.72 16.58 -3.27
C TRP A 259 -22.19 16.22 -3.56
N GLU A 260 -22.41 15.22 -4.41
CA GLU A 260 -23.73 14.78 -4.85
C GLU A 260 -24.00 13.36 -4.38
N SER A 261 -25.20 13.13 -3.82
CA SER A 261 -25.61 11.83 -3.28
C SER A 261 -25.69 10.80 -4.39
N LEU A 262 -25.02 9.66 -4.20
CA LEU A 262 -25.08 8.54 -5.16
C LEU A 262 -26.50 7.96 -5.27
N LYS A 263 -27.28 8.01 -4.18
CA LYS A 263 -28.68 7.57 -4.18
C LYS A 263 -29.55 8.49 -5.03
N GLU A 264 -29.37 9.80 -4.89
CA GLU A 264 -30.12 10.78 -5.69
C GLU A 264 -29.75 10.74 -7.17
N LYS A 265 -28.47 10.52 -7.50
CA LYS A 265 -28.03 10.28 -8.89
C LYS A 265 -28.71 9.06 -9.51
N GLN A 266 -28.87 7.96 -8.76
CA GLN A 266 -29.58 6.79 -9.26
C GLN A 266 -31.06 7.09 -9.48
N VAL A 267 -31.72 7.79 -8.56
CA VAL A 267 -33.13 8.20 -8.71
C VAL A 267 -33.32 9.14 -9.90
N GLN A 268 -32.44 10.13 -10.09
CA GLN A 268 -32.48 11.02 -11.26
C GLN A 268 -32.23 10.26 -12.56
N LYS A 269 -31.27 9.34 -12.58
CA LYS A 269 -30.99 8.51 -13.77
C LYS A 269 -32.17 7.61 -14.12
N ILE A 270 -32.83 7.01 -13.12
CA ILE A 270 -34.07 6.24 -13.32
C ILE A 270 -35.19 7.17 -13.80
N ALA A 271 -35.38 8.35 -13.20
CA ALA A 271 -36.43 9.29 -13.58
C ALA A 271 -36.28 9.80 -15.03
N VAL A 272 -35.05 10.08 -15.47
CA VAL A 272 -34.74 10.44 -16.87
C VAL A 272 -34.95 9.25 -17.80
N SER A 273 -34.58 8.04 -17.38
CA SER A 273 -34.81 6.82 -18.16
C SER A 273 -36.30 6.50 -18.29
N VAL A 274 -37.10 6.72 -17.23
CA VAL A 274 -38.55 6.56 -17.23
C VAL A 274 -39.20 7.62 -18.11
N HIS A 275 -38.75 8.89 -18.05
CA HIS A 275 -39.21 9.93 -18.98
C HIS A 275 -38.87 9.60 -20.44
N MET A 276 -37.74 8.94 -20.73
CA MET A 276 -37.43 8.45 -22.09
C MET A 276 -38.25 7.22 -22.50
N VAL A 277 -38.84 6.48 -21.57
CA VAL A 277 -39.72 5.33 -21.86
C VAL A 277 -41.20 5.75 -22.01
N THR A 278 -41.60 6.92 -21.51
CA THR A 278 -42.99 7.43 -21.61
C THR A 278 -43.29 8.31 -22.82
N PHE A 279 -42.41 8.36 -23.83
CA PHE A 279 -42.72 8.95 -25.13
C PHE A 279 -42.61 7.89 -26.23
N ASN A 280 -43.64 7.05 -26.32
CA ASN A 280 -44.08 6.44 -27.56
C ASN A 280 -45.60 6.33 -27.44
N ASP A 281 -46.26 7.12 -28.27
CA ASP A 281 -47.67 7.49 -28.26
C ASP A 281 -48.63 6.30 -28.41
N ASP A 282 -49.80 6.40 -27.77
CA ASP A 282 -51.12 6.56 -28.43
C ASP A 282 -52.23 6.81 -27.38
#